data_AF-A0A147DQM5-F1
#
_entry.id   AF-A0A147DQM5-F1
#
_cell.length_a   1.000
_cell.length_b   1.000
_cell.length_c   1.000
_cell.angle_alpha   90.00
_cell.angle_beta   90.00
_cell.angle_gamma   90.00
#
_symmetry.space_group_name_H-M   'P 1'
#
loop_
_entity.id
_entity.type
_entity.pdbx_description
1 polymer ?
#
loop_
_entity_poly.entity_id
_entity_poly.type
_entity_poly.pdbx_seq_one_letter_code
_entity_poly.pdbx_strand_id
1 'polypeptide(L)'
;MSTSVANSHQAEVTVDTATIEVITGIAAGVVSPEAPARAHVVWSEADTGLWAANYGGYYGGVIDQQGAHFFVSDTFGQYVGDFRSLHEAQDRLAERLHDLLPDVRRTL
;
A
#
# COMPACT_ATOMS: atom_id res chain seq x y z
N MET A 1 -28.92 29.84 65.84
CA MET A 1 -29.83 30.67 65.03
C MET A 1 -29.23 30.78 63.63
N SER A 2 -30.03 30.66 62.58
CA SER A 2 -29.69 31.08 61.20
C SER A 2 -29.77 32.62 61.11
N THR A 3 -29.36 33.35 60.07
CA THR A 3 -28.81 33.03 58.73
C THR A 3 -27.34 33.53 58.64
N SER A 4 -26.65 33.84 57.53
CA SER A 4 -26.95 33.99 56.09
C SER A 4 -25.70 33.74 55.21
N VAL A 5 -25.76 34.06 53.92
CA VAL A 5 -24.70 33.77 52.92
C VAL A 5 -24.36 35.00 52.05
N ALA A 6 -23.09 35.16 51.69
CA ALA A 6 -22.56 35.92 50.54
C ALA A 6 -21.13 35.41 50.26
N ASN A 7 -20.86 34.52 49.31
CA ASN A 7 -21.01 34.60 47.86
C ASN A 7 -20.34 35.84 47.22
N SER A 8 -19.13 35.64 46.66
CA SER A 8 -18.73 36.14 45.32
C SER A 8 -17.25 35.87 45.02
N HIS A 9 -16.96 35.51 43.77
CA HIS A 9 -15.67 35.17 43.14
C HIS A 9 -15.23 33.70 43.15
N GLN A 10 -16.15 32.81 42.75
CA GLN A 10 -15.73 31.83 41.75
C GLN A 10 -15.48 32.59 40.44
N ALA A 11 -14.26 32.53 39.91
CA ALA A 11 -13.97 33.06 38.59
C ALA A 11 -14.70 32.17 37.56
N GLU A 12 -15.81 32.69 37.04
CA GLU A 12 -16.56 32.07 35.96
C GLU A 12 -15.70 32.11 34.69
N VAL A 13 -14.98 31.02 34.43
CA VAL A 13 -14.30 30.83 33.14
C VAL A 13 -15.36 30.45 32.12
N THR A 14 -16.05 31.47 31.62
CA THR A 14 -16.85 31.37 30.39
C THR A 14 -15.92 31.00 29.26
N VAL A 15 -15.87 29.71 28.94
CA VAL A 15 -15.29 29.24 27.67
C VAL A 15 -16.24 29.70 26.57
N ASP A 16 -15.89 30.79 25.90
CA ASP A 16 -16.63 31.27 24.73
C ASP A 16 -16.81 30.14 23.72
N THR A 17 -18.06 29.81 23.40
CA THR A 17 -18.43 28.79 22.40
C THR A 17 -17.75 29.04 21.05
N ALA A 18 -17.41 30.29 20.73
CA ALA A 18 -16.64 30.68 19.55
C ALA A 18 -15.24 30.03 19.46
N THR A 19 -14.67 29.53 20.57
CA THR A 19 -13.37 28.84 20.57
C THR A 19 -13.50 27.34 20.23
N ILE A 20 -14.70 26.76 20.32
CA ILE A 20 -14.95 25.32 20.06
C ILE A 20 -15.15 25.02 18.57
N GLU A 21 -15.02 26.01 17.67
CA GLU A 21 -15.12 25.79 16.21
C GLU A 21 -13.77 25.76 15.47
N VAL A 22 -12.64 26.03 16.14
CA VAL A 22 -11.32 26.06 15.49
C VAL A 22 -10.74 24.65 15.24
N ILE A 23 -11.09 23.66 16.06
CA ILE A 23 -10.57 22.28 15.94
C ILE A 23 -11.37 21.45 14.92
N THR A 24 -12.63 21.80 14.67
CA THR A 24 -13.54 21.07 13.77
C THR A 24 -13.33 21.39 12.28
N GLY A 25 -12.41 22.32 11.94
CA GLY A 25 -12.13 22.74 10.57
C GLY A 25 -11.13 21.85 9.80
N ILE A 26 -10.42 20.93 10.46
CA ILE A 26 -9.34 20.11 9.84
C ILE A 26 -9.83 18.72 9.37
N ALA A 27 -11.13 18.44 9.47
CA ALA A 27 -11.72 17.13 9.14
C ALA A 27 -12.03 16.93 7.64
N ALA A 28 -11.82 17.94 6.79
CA ALA A 28 -12.15 17.90 5.36
C ALA A 28 -10.99 17.47 4.44
N GLY A 29 -9.81 17.17 4.99
CA GLY A 29 -8.59 16.85 4.23
C GLY A 29 -7.80 15.65 4.74
N VAL A 30 -8.27 14.96 5.78
CA VAL A 30 -7.72 13.65 6.15
C VAL A 30 -8.29 12.63 5.17
N VAL A 31 -7.58 12.41 4.06
CA VAL A 31 -7.65 11.13 3.36
C VAL A 31 -7.39 10.06 4.41
N SER A 32 -8.41 9.25 4.72
CA SER A 32 -8.20 7.99 5.42
C SER A 32 -7.09 7.25 4.68
N PRO A 33 -6.05 6.74 5.37
CA PRO A 33 -4.99 6.00 4.69
C PRO A 33 -5.63 4.89 3.88
N GLU A 34 -5.51 4.98 2.56
CA GLU A 34 -6.21 4.09 1.64
C GLU A 34 -5.80 2.65 1.97
N ALA A 35 -6.79 1.76 2.07
CA ALA A 35 -6.53 0.40 2.55
C ALA A 35 -5.41 -0.23 1.68
N PRO A 36 -4.30 -0.70 2.30
CA PRO A 36 -3.04 -0.88 1.58
C PRO A 36 -3.24 -1.85 0.41
N ALA A 37 -2.98 -1.32 -0.79
CA ALA A 37 -3.32 -1.96 -2.04
C ALA A 37 -2.52 -3.24 -2.25
N ARG A 38 -3.11 -4.19 -2.97
CA ARG A 38 -2.41 -5.37 -3.50
C ARG A 38 -1.19 -4.89 -4.29
N ALA A 39 -0.02 -5.46 -4.03
CA ALA A 39 1.15 -5.08 -4.79
C ALA A 39 0.97 -5.38 -6.29
N HIS A 40 1.56 -4.54 -7.13
CA HIS A 40 1.70 -4.75 -8.56
C HIS A 40 3.14 -5.15 -8.88
N VAL A 41 3.34 -5.86 -9.98
CA VAL A 41 4.68 -6.14 -10.52
C VAL A 41 5.17 -4.91 -11.27
N VAL A 42 6.40 -4.48 -10.98
CA VAL A 42 7.19 -3.57 -11.81
C VAL A 42 8.26 -4.39 -12.49
N TRP A 43 8.40 -4.24 -13.81
CA TRP A 43 9.38 -4.97 -14.61
C TRP A 43 10.63 -4.14 -14.85
N SER A 44 11.77 -4.81 -14.95
CA SER A 44 13.03 -4.20 -15.41
C SER A 44 13.81 -5.22 -16.23
N GLU A 45 14.32 -4.80 -17.38
CA GLU A 45 15.28 -5.59 -18.15
C GLU A 45 16.62 -5.55 -17.41
N ALA A 46 17.04 -6.70 -16.87
CA ALA A 46 18.25 -6.84 -16.06
C ALA A 46 19.48 -7.15 -16.93
N ASP A 47 19.26 -7.85 -18.05
CA ASP A 47 20.20 -8.03 -19.16
C ASP A 47 19.39 -8.26 -20.45
N THR A 48 20.04 -8.30 -21.60
CA THR A 48 19.43 -8.53 -22.92
C THR A 48 18.61 -9.81 -22.94
N GLY A 49 17.29 -9.69 -23.02
CA GLY A 49 16.39 -10.84 -23.01
C GLY A 49 16.08 -11.42 -21.62
N LEU A 50 16.50 -10.75 -20.53
CA LEU A 50 16.25 -11.17 -19.15
C LEU A 50 15.51 -10.06 -18.39
N TRP A 51 14.26 -10.31 -18.01
CA TRP A 51 13.46 -9.38 -17.21
C TRP A 51 13.28 -9.88 -15.79
N ALA A 52 13.53 -9.00 -14.82
CA ALA A 52 13.27 -9.25 -13.40
C ALA A 52 11.96 -8.58 -12.96
N ALA A 53 11.19 -9.30 -12.13
CA ALA A 53 10.00 -8.78 -11.49
C ALA A 53 10.35 -8.15 -10.12
N ASN A 54 9.83 -6.95 -9.86
CA ASN A 54 9.74 -6.37 -8.52
C ASN A 54 8.28 -6.36 -8.07
N TYR A 55 7.95 -7.15 -7.05
CA TYR A 55 6.60 -7.25 -6.51
C TYR A 55 6.53 -6.64 -5.12
N GLY A 56 5.95 -5.45 -4.99
CA GLY A 56 5.82 -4.77 -3.70
C GLY A 56 7.14 -4.28 -3.06
N GLY A 57 8.28 -4.42 -3.75
CA GLY A 57 9.62 -4.18 -3.23
C GLY A 57 10.43 -5.48 -3.10
N TYR A 58 9.76 -6.63 -3.11
CA TYR A 58 10.36 -7.96 -3.12
C TYR A 58 10.77 -8.37 -4.53
N TYR A 59 11.76 -9.26 -4.62
CA TYR A 59 12.06 -9.97 -5.85
C TYR A 59 10.88 -10.88 -6.22
N GLY A 60 10.39 -10.79 -7.45
CA GLY A 60 9.25 -11.58 -7.94
C GLY A 60 9.63 -12.78 -8.80
N GLY A 61 10.91 -12.95 -9.13
CA GLY A 61 11.35 -13.92 -10.14
C GLY A 61 11.83 -13.26 -11.42
N VAL A 62 12.01 -14.09 -12.46
CA VAL A 62 12.60 -13.70 -13.75
C VAL A 62 11.87 -14.35 -14.93
N ILE A 63 12.00 -13.67 -16.08
CA ILE A 63 11.65 -14.18 -17.41
C ILE A 63 12.92 -14.13 -18.25
N ASP A 64 13.34 -15.27 -18.78
CA ASP A 64 14.51 -15.42 -19.64
C ASP A 64 14.09 -15.81 -21.07
N GLN A 65 14.53 -15.05 -22.08
CA GLN A 65 14.23 -15.31 -23.48
C GLN A 65 15.28 -16.23 -24.12
N GLN A 66 14.88 -17.43 -24.49
CA GLN A 66 15.71 -18.35 -25.25
C GLN A 66 15.10 -18.58 -26.63
N GLY A 67 15.67 -17.92 -27.64
CA GLY A 67 15.15 -17.92 -29.01
C GLY A 67 13.77 -17.25 -29.11
N ALA A 68 12.74 -18.05 -29.39
CA ALA A 68 11.36 -17.59 -29.57
C ALA A 68 10.43 -17.90 -28.37
N HIS A 69 11.00 -18.34 -27.25
CA HIS A 69 10.26 -18.70 -26.03
C HIS A 69 10.80 -17.91 -24.82
N PHE A 70 9.90 -17.62 -23.89
CA PHE A 70 10.14 -16.89 -22.64
C PHE A 70 9.92 -17.85 -21.47
N PHE A 71 10.98 -18.18 -20.74
CA PHE A 71 10.99 -19.13 -19.64
C PHE A 71 10.83 -18.40 -18.31
N VAL A 72 9.86 -18.81 -17.50
CA VAL A 72 9.44 -18.08 -16.31
C VAL A 72 9.80 -18.86 -15.04
N SER A 73 10.48 -18.19 -14.11
CA SER A 73 10.77 -18.72 -12.78
C SER A 73 10.31 -17.74 -11.70
N ASP A 74 9.65 -18.24 -10.65
CA ASP A 74 9.13 -17.40 -9.57
C ASP A 74 10.19 -16.94 -8.56
N THR A 75 9.77 -16.23 -7.51
CA THR A 75 10.66 -15.71 -6.45
C THR A 75 11.51 -16.80 -5.77
N PHE A 76 11.11 -18.07 -5.82
CA PHE A 76 11.84 -19.20 -5.24
C PHE A 76 12.65 -19.96 -6.29
N GLY A 77 12.69 -19.48 -7.54
CA GLY A 77 13.29 -20.18 -8.67
C GLY A 77 12.48 -21.39 -9.15
N GLN A 78 11.20 -21.52 -8.78
CA GLN A 78 10.36 -22.60 -9.31
C GLN A 78 9.90 -22.25 -10.71
N TYR A 79 9.97 -23.24 -11.62
CA TYR A 79 9.48 -23.10 -12.98
C TYR A 79 7.97 -22.88 -13.01
N VAL A 80 7.53 -21.80 -13.65
CA VAL A 80 6.12 -21.44 -13.82
C VAL A 80 5.60 -21.88 -15.19
N GLY A 81 6.45 -21.83 -16.22
CA GLY A 81 6.11 -22.23 -17.59
C GLY A 81 7.01 -21.57 -18.63
N ASP A 82 6.79 -21.95 -19.89
CA ASP A 82 7.35 -21.27 -21.07
C ASP A 82 6.23 -20.76 -21.97
N PHE A 83 6.43 -19.56 -22.50
CA PHE A 83 5.42 -18.82 -23.27
C PHE A 83 6.02 -18.25 -24.55
N ARG A 84 5.18 -17.98 -25.56
CA ARG A 84 5.64 -17.38 -26.84
C ARG A 84 5.57 -15.86 -26.87
N SER A 85 5.08 -15.26 -25.81
CA SER A 85 4.93 -13.81 -25.65
C SER A 85 5.48 -13.38 -24.30
N LEU A 86 6.29 -12.32 -24.29
CA LEU A 86 6.75 -11.68 -23.06
C LEU A 86 5.55 -11.22 -22.20
N HIS A 87 4.50 -10.69 -22.82
CA HIS A 87 3.31 -10.22 -22.09
C HIS A 87 2.59 -11.37 -21.38
N GLU A 88 2.44 -12.53 -22.06
CA GLU A 88 1.84 -13.73 -21.45
C GLU A 88 2.70 -14.26 -20.29
N ALA A 89 4.03 -14.30 -20.47
CA ALA A 89 4.97 -14.65 -19.41
C ALA A 89 4.89 -13.72 -18.19
N GLN A 90 4.74 -12.41 -18.43
CA GLN A 90 4.58 -11.40 -17.39
C GLN A 90 3.26 -11.55 -16.62
N ASP A 91 2.14 -11.74 -17.33
CA ASP A 91 0.83 -11.93 -16.72
C ASP A 91 0.80 -13.21 -15.86
N ARG A 92 1.38 -14.31 -16.37
CA ARG A 92 1.47 -15.58 -15.63
C ARG A 92 2.35 -15.50 -14.40
N LEU A 93 3.47 -14.77 -14.45
CA LEU A 93 4.26 -14.54 -13.23
C LEU A 93 3.53 -13.63 -12.23
N ALA A 94 2.80 -12.62 -12.71
CA ALA A 94 2.00 -11.75 -11.85
C ALA A 94 0.91 -12.55 -11.11
N GLU A 95 0.10 -13.34 -11.83
CA GLU A 95 -0.89 -14.26 -11.24
C GLU A 95 -0.25 -15.16 -10.16
N ARG A 96 0.86 -15.82 -10.50
CA ARG A 96 1.61 -16.70 -9.60
C ARG A 96 2.08 -15.99 -8.33
N LEU A 97 2.52 -14.73 -8.43
CA LEU A 97 2.96 -13.94 -7.28
C LEU A 97 1.81 -13.52 -6.37
N HIS A 98 0.61 -13.28 -6.91
CA HIS A 98 -0.58 -12.99 -6.12
C HIS A 98 -1.01 -14.16 -5.23
N ASP A 99 -0.77 -15.40 -5.67
CA ASP A 99 -1.05 -16.61 -4.91
C ASP A 99 0.06 -16.94 -3.89
N LEU A 100 1.33 -16.76 -4.25
CA LEU A 100 2.47 -17.06 -3.37
C LEU A 100 2.72 -16.02 -2.28
N LEU A 101 2.44 -14.74 -2.56
CA LEU A 101 2.77 -13.60 -1.69
C LEU A 101 1.51 -12.78 -1.33
N PRO A 102 0.45 -13.40 -0.74
CA PRO A 102 -0.85 -12.75 -0.53
C PRO A 102 -0.78 -11.57 0.46
N ASP A 103 0.19 -11.57 1.38
CA ASP A 103 0.37 -10.54 2.39
C ASP A 103 1.19 -9.33 1.91
N VAL A 104 1.84 -9.41 0.74
CA VAL A 104 2.63 -8.31 0.19
C VAL A 104 1.70 -7.22 -0.36
N ARG A 105 1.56 -6.16 0.44
CA ARG A 105 0.79 -4.96 0.14
C ARG A 105 1.70 -3.74 0.01
N ARG A 106 1.29 -2.76 -0.79
CA ARG A 106 1.92 -1.43 -0.84
C ARG A 106 0.94 -0.39 -0.27
N THR A 107 1.45 0.47 0.61
CA THR A 107 0.87 1.79 0.82
C THR A 107 1.29 2.67 -0.36
N LEU A 108 0.36 3.45 -0.90
CA LEU A 108 0.61 4.43 -1.96
C LEU A 108 1.29 5.69 -1.42
#